data_AF-A0A5N6BZT9-F1
#
_entry.id   AF-A0A5N6BZT9-F1
#
_cell.length_a   1.000
_cell.length_b   1.000
_cell.length_c   1.000
_cell.angle_alpha   90.00
_cell.angle_beta   90.00
_cell.angle_gamma   90.00
#
_symmetry.space_group_name_H-M   'P 1'
#
loop_
_entity.id
_entity.type
_entity.pdbx_description
1 polymer ?
#
loop_
_entity_poly.entity_id
_entity_poly.type
_entity_poly.pdbx_seq_one_letter_code
_entity_poly.pdbx_strand_id
1 'polypeptide(L)'
;MNEWEIEELVIEVAEHLDGFSPLVRPGHPAYLTGPAGARLVVHPIWNQRRRIRVLGVYPGGSRGTLPGLRRHEITVTAARGAKFVAKRIERRLLPDYRRDLLACRERLAKRAAENGTRAEIVETLVELLPEASLTENERETVVRWRLDGASGSFTVYGDTTSAIEIRAADRELTERIAYAVQHRST
;
A
#
# COMPACT_ATOMS: atom_id res chain seq x y z
N MET A 1 -1.82 4.07 -33.73
CA MET A 1 -1.44 5.38 -33.19
C MET A 1 -0.03 5.25 -32.69
N ASN A 2 0.84 6.21 -33.01
CA ASN A 2 2.20 6.27 -32.49
C ASN A 2 2.21 6.90 -31.08
N GLU A 3 3.38 6.97 -30.45
CA GLU A 3 3.52 7.51 -29.08
C GLU A 3 3.17 9.00 -29.03
N TRP A 4 3.68 9.80 -29.97
CA TRP A 4 3.37 11.24 -30.08
C TRP A 4 1.87 11.56 -30.16
N GLU A 5 1.12 10.82 -30.98
CA GLU A 5 -0.34 10.98 -31.09
C GLU A 5 -1.07 10.66 -29.77
N ILE A 6 -0.49 9.81 -28.91
CA ILE A 6 -1.05 9.49 -27.60
C ILE A 6 -0.72 10.58 -26.59
N GLU A 7 0.48 11.14 -26.66
CA GLU A 7 0.92 12.26 -25.84
C GLU A 7 0.03 13.49 -26.07
N GLU A 8 -0.18 13.89 -27.32
CA GLU A 8 -1.10 14.97 -27.69
C GLU A 8 -2.52 14.69 -27.21
N LEU A 9 -3.04 13.48 -27.46
CA LEU A 9 -4.37 13.09 -27.01
C LEU A 9 -4.52 13.19 -25.49
N VAL A 10 -3.49 12.81 -24.72
CA VAL A 10 -3.53 12.89 -23.25
C VAL A 10 -3.58 14.33 -22.77
N ILE A 11 -2.84 15.23 -23.42
CA ILE A 11 -2.88 16.67 -23.13
C ILE A 11 -4.30 17.20 -23.37
N GLU A 12 -4.87 16.95 -24.55
CA GLU A 12 -6.24 17.39 -24.89
C GLU A 12 -7.32 16.76 -23.98
N VAL A 13 -7.14 15.49 -23.58
CA VAL A 13 -8.10 14.81 -22.69
C VAL A 13 -8.10 15.46 -21.31
N ALA A 14 -6.96 15.91 -20.82
CA ALA A 14 -6.85 16.57 -19.52
C ALA A 14 -7.65 17.89 -19.49
N GLU A 15 -7.70 18.64 -20.59
CA GLU A 15 -8.50 19.87 -20.71
C GLU A 15 -10.01 19.63 -20.53
N HIS A 16 -10.46 18.39 -20.70
CA HIS A 16 -11.86 18.00 -20.59
C HIS A 16 -12.16 17.09 -19.40
N LEU A 17 -11.16 16.76 -18.59
CA LEU A 17 -11.29 15.83 -17.48
C LEU A 17 -10.97 16.56 -16.17
N ASP A 18 -12.03 16.99 -15.48
CA ASP A 18 -11.91 17.89 -14.33
C ASP A 18 -10.97 17.36 -13.23
N GLY A 19 -10.06 18.24 -12.79
CA GLY A 19 -9.03 17.96 -11.81
C GLY A 19 -7.86 17.07 -12.29
N PHE A 20 -7.80 16.70 -13.56
CA PHE A 20 -6.67 15.96 -14.11
C PHE A 20 -5.69 16.85 -14.86
N SER A 21 -4.41 16.50 -14.77
CA SER A 21 -3.31 17.12 -15.51
C SER A 21 -2.55 16.04 -16.29
N PRO A 22 -2.04 16.36 -17.48
CA PRO A 22 -1.25 15.42 -18.25
C PRO A 22 0.16 15.30 -17.63
N LEU A 23 0.69 14.07 -17.63
CA LEU A 23 2.08 13.79 -17.33
C LEU A 23 2.63 12.97 -18.49
N VAL A 24 3.33 13.68 -19.38
CA VAL A 24 3.95 13.15 -20.59
C VAL A 24 5.45 13.33 -20.48
N ARG A 25 6.23 12.29 -20.81
CA ARG A 25 7.69 12.35 -20.86
C ARG A 25 8.18 11.49 -22.03
N PRO A 26 9.13 11.97 -22.84
CA PRO A 26 9.68 11.18 -23.94
C PRO A 26 10.19 9.81 -23.46
N GLY A 27 9.82 8.75 -24.17
CA GLY A 27 10.22 7.37 -23.83
C GLY A 27 9.49 6.77 -22.62
N HIS A 28 8.48 7.45 -22.06
CA HIS A 28 7.65 6.93 -20.99
C HIS A 28 6.17 6.87 -21.43
N PRO A 29 5.36 5.99 -20.81
CA PRO A 29 3.92 6.00 -21.05
C PRO A 29 3.30 7.36 -20.70
N ALA A 30 2.27 7.77 -21.45
CA ALA A 30 1.52 8.99 -21.15
C ALA A 30 0.51 8.75 -20.02
N TYR A 31 0.48 9.66 -19.05
CA TYR A 31 -0.38 9.57 -17.88
C TYR A 31 -1.32 10.77 -17.74
N LEU A 32 -2.47 10.54 -17.08
CA LEU A 32 -3.31 11.57 -16.50
C LEU A 32 -3.22 11.46 -14.98
N THR A 33 -2.77 12.52 -14.31
CA THR A 33 -2.69 12.61 -12.84
C THR A 33 -3.86 13.45 -12.34
N GLY A 34 -4.67 12.91 -11.45
CA GLY A 34 -5.87 13.54 -10.93
C GLY A 34 -5.90 13.65 -9.41
N PRO A 35 -7.03 14.10 -8.85
CA PRO A 35 -7.17 14.33 -7.42
C PRO A 35 -7.03 13.04 -6.61
N ALA A 36 -6.72 13.19 -5.32
CA ALA A 36 -6.49 12.08 -4.39
C ALA A 36 -5.39 11.09 -4.82
N GLY A 37 -4.46 11.54 -5.67
CA GLY A 37 -3.39 10.72 -6.23
C GLY A 37 -3.86 9.72 -7.28
N ALA A 38 -5.04 9.93 -7.88
CA ALA A 38 -5.51 9.14 -9.01
C ALA A 38 -4.52 9.26 -10.17
N ARG A 39 -4.09 8.12 -10.71
CA ARG A 39 -3.24 8.07 -11.91
C ARG A 39 -3.89 7.17 -12.94
N LEU A 40 -3.97 7.63 -14.18
CA LEU A 40 -4.39 6.84 -15.32
C LEU A 40 -3.24 6.76 -16.31
N VAL A 41 -3.02 5.58 -16.90
CA VAL A 41 -2.07 5.40 -17.99
C VAL A 41 -2.83 5.13 -19.28
N VAL A 42 -2.39 5.76 -20.37
CA VAL A 42 -3.00 5.62 -21.69
C VAL A 42 -2.03 4.92 -22.63
N HIS A 43 -2.51 3.85 -23.26
CA HIS A 43 -1.74 3.08 -24.23
C HIS A 43 -2.49 2.96 -25.56
N PRO A 44 -1.79 3.03 -26.70
CA PRO A 44 -2.36 2.62 -27.96
C PRO A 44 -2.60 1.10 -27.97
N ILE A 45 -3.66 0.66 -28.64
CA ILE A 45 -3.88 -0.76 -28.92
C ILE A 45 -3.26 -1.06 -30.29
N TRP A 46 -2.11 -1.73 -30.27
CA TRP A 46 -1.28 -2.04 -31.45
C TRP A 46 -2.04 -2.65 -32.64
N ASN A 47 -3.01 -3.54 -32.40
CA ASN A 47 -3.80 -4.20 -33.43
C ASN A 47 -5.14 -3.51 -33.76
N GLN A 48 -5.44 -2.36 -33.15
CA GLN A 48 -6.70 -1.63 -33.36
C GLN A 48 -6.44 -0.15 -33.65
N ARG A 49 -6.55 0.23 -34.93
CA ARG A 49 -6.37 1.63 -35.35
C ARG A 49 -7.29 2.55 -34.56
N ARG A 50 -6.72 3.66 -34.06
CA ARG A 50 -7.38 4.71 -33.28
C ARG A 50 -8.09 4.21 -32.02
N ARG A 51 -7.70 3.06 -31.46
CA ARG A 51 -8.17 2.60 -30.15
C ARG A 51 -7.07 2.72 -29.12
N ILE A 52 -7.48 3.18 -27.95
CA ILE A 52 -6.62 3.32 -26.80
C ILE A 52 -7.19 2.50 -25.65
N ARG A 53 -6.30 2.03 -24.79
CA ARG A 53 -6.61 1.44 -23.50
C ARG A 53 -6.22 2.45 -22.42
N VAL A 54 -7.14 2.74 -21.53
CA VAL A 54 -6.91 3.59 -20.35
C VAL A 54 -7.00 2.71 -19.11
N LEU A 55 -5.98 2.72 -18.26
CA LEU A 55 -5.95 1.93 -17.03
C LEU A 55 -5.77 2.82 -15.80
N GLY A 56 -6.46 2.49 -14.71
CA GLY A 56 -6.18 3.02 -13.38
C GLY A 56 -4.91 2.41 -12.79
N VAL A 57 -4.03 3.26 -12.25
CA VAL A 57 -2.76 2.88 -11.65
C VAL A 57 -2.83 3.03 -10.14
N TYR A 58 -2.70 1.92 -9.43
CA TYR A 58 -2.64 1.92 -7.97
C TYR A 58 -1.23 2.25 -7.45
N PRO A 59 -1.10 2.77 -6.22
CA PRO A 59 0.19 3.00 -5.58
C PRO A 59 1.08 1.75 -5.53
N GLY A 60 2.40 1.92 -5.38
CA GLY A 60 3.31 0.81 -5.12
C GLY A 60 2.89 0.00 -3.87
N GLY A 61 3.14 -1.31 -3.87
CA GLY A 61 2.75 -2.20 -2.77
C GLY A 61 1.28 -2.66 -2.77
N SER A 62 0.41 -2.05 -3.57
CA SER A 62 -1.04 -2.33 -3.59
C SER A 62 -1.40 -3.79 -3.93
N ARG A 63 -0.63 -4.45 -4.81
CA ARG A 63 -0.92 -5.83 -5.24
C ARG A 63 -0.80 -6.86 -4.10
N GLY A 64 0.09 -6.64 -3.14
CA GLY A 64 0.22 -7.48 -1.95
C GLY A 64 -0.79 -7.12 -0.83
N THR A 65 -1.46 -5.97 -0.96
CA THR A 65 -2.38 -5.44 0.05
C THR A 65 -3.85 -5.80 -0.23
N LEU A 66 -4.19 -6.03 -1.50
CA LEU A 66 -5.54 -6.36 -1.95
C LEU A 66 -5.52 -7.57 -2.91
N PRO A 67 -5.43 -8.81 -2.40
CA PRO A 67 -5.61 -10.01 -3.22
C PRO A 67 -7.06 -10.05 -3.71
N GLY A 68 -7.30 -9.58 -4.93
CA GLY A 68 -8.64 -9.42 -5.51
C GLY A 68 -8.91 -8.05 -6.12
N LEU A 69 -7.96 -7.11 -6.02
CA LEU A 69 -8.09 -5.80 -6.66
C LEU A 69 -8.21 -5.97 -8.17
N ARG A 70 -9.38 -5.64 -8.71
CA ARG A 70 -9.60 -5.66 -10.15
C ARG A 70 -8.78 -4.54 -10.80
N ARG A 71 -8.19 -4.83 -11.95
CA ARG A 71 -7.62 -3.78 -12.81
C ARG A 71 -8.78 -3.02 -13.42
N HIS A 72 -8.86 -1.73 -13.15
CA HIS A 72 -9.84 -0.84 -13.81
C HIS A 72 -9.27 -0.40 -15.14
N GLU A 73 -9.88 -0.86 -16.23
CA GLU A 73 -9.49 -0.46 -17.57
C GLU A 73 -10.70 -0.27 -18.47
N ILE A 74 -10.57 0.64 -19.43
CA ILE A 74 -11.52 0.80 -20.52
C ILE A 74 -10.79 0.86 -21.85
N THR A 75 -11.42 0.32 -22.89
CA THR A 75 -11.02 0.56 -24.27
C THR A 75 -11.97 1.55 -24.92
N VAL A 76 -11.40 2.60 -25.52
CA VAL A 76 -12.14 3.67 -26.18
C VAL A 76 -11.51 4.05 -27.52
N THR A 77 -12.35 4.53 -28.43
CA THR A 77 -11.91 5.04 -29.73
C THR A 77 -11.45 6.49 -29.57
N ALA A 78 -10.20 6.77 -29.93
CA ALA A 78 -9.63 8.11 -29.99
C ALA A 78 -10.17 8.90 -31.20
N ALA A 79 -10.70 8.22 -32.22
CA ALA A 79 -11.25 8.86 -33.42
C ALA A 79 -12.40 9.86 -33.16
N ARG A 80 -13.03 9.82 -31.99
CA ARG A 80 -14.12 10.72 -31.59
C ARG A 80 -13.64 11.95 -30.81
N GLY A 81 -12.32 12.14 -30.71
CA GLY A 81 -11.69 13.28 -30.06
C GLY A 81 -11.58 13.16 -28.54
N ALA A 82 -10.75 14.03 -27.98
CA ALA A 82 -10.41 14.06 -26.55
C ALA A 82 -11.62 14.21 -25.63
N LYS A 83 -12.55 15.12 -25.95
CA LYS A 83 -13.80 15.32 -25.18
C LYS A 83 -14.63 14.04 -25.04
N PHE A 84 -14.68 13.21 -26.07
CA PHE A 84 -15.38 11.93 -26.02
C PHE A 84 -14.65 10.93 -25.11
N VAL A 85 -13.32 10.87 -25.20
CA VAL A 85 -12.48 10.01 -24.37
C VAL A 85 -12.63 10.41 -22.90
N ALA A 86 -12.50 11.70 -22.55
CA ALA A 86 -12.69 12.23 -21.20
C ALA A 86 -14.04 11.81 -20.61
N LYS A 87 -15.14 12.03 -21.35
CA LYS A 87 -16.49 11.63 -20.93
C LYS A 87 -16.64 10.12 -20.68
N ARG A 88 -15.89 9.28 -21.42
CA ARG A 88 -15.89 7.83 -21.20
C ARG A 88 -15.06 7.42 -19.99
N ILE A 89 -13.92 8.06 -19.77
CA ILE A 89 -13.10 7.88 -18.56
C ILE A 89 -13.95 8.22 -17.33
N GLU A 90 -14.60 9.38 -17.33
CA GLU A 90 -15.44 9.85 -16.23
C GLU A 90 -16.60 8.90 -15.92
N ARG A 91 -17.31 8.42 -16.94
CA ARG A 91 -18.51 7.59 -16.74
C ARG A 91 -18.23 6.12 -16.47
N ARG A 92 -17.14 5.56 -17.03
CA ARG A 92 -16.92 4.10 -17.06
C ARG A 92 -15.72 3.63 -16.25
N LEU A 93 -14.75 4.50 -15.98
CA LEU A 93 -13.52 4.13 -15.29
C LEU A 93 -13.44 4.77 -13.90
N LEU A 94 -13.63 6.08 -13.80
CA LEU A 94 -13.41 6.81 -12.56
C LEU A 94 -14.28 6.37 -11.36
N PRO A 95 -15.57 5.99 -11.50
CA PRO A 95 -16.39 5.69 -10.34
C PRO A 95 -15.87 4.50 -9.53
N ASP A 96 -15.66 3.35 -10.19
CA ASP A 96 -15.15 2.14 -9.53
C ASP A 96 -13.67 2.30 -9.16
N TYR A 97 -12.87 2.93 -10.03
CA TYR A 97 -11.45 3.16 -9.76
C TYR A 97 -11.21 4.03 -8.54
N ARG A 98 -11.93 5.13 -8.37
CA ARG A 98 -11.75 6.04 -7.22
C ARG A 98 -12.13 5.36 -5.91
N ARG A 99 -13.22 4.58 -5.90
CA ARG A 99 -13.63 3.81 -4.72
C ARG A 99 -12.54 2.84 -4.29
N ASP A 100 -12.01 2.07 -5.23
CA ASP A 100 -11.01 1.04 -4.92
C ASP A 100 -9.65 1.67 -4.60
N LEU A 101 -9.31 2.81 -5.23
CA LEU A 101 -8.10 3.57 -4.92
C LEU A 101 -8.13 4.10 -3.48
N LEU A 102 -9.27 4.63 -3.02
CA LEU A 102 -9.43 5.10 -1.65
C LEU A 102 -9.19 3.96 -0.65
N ALA A 103 -9.89 2.83 -0.82
CA ALA A 103 -9.72 1.65 0.03
C ALA A 103 -8.27 1.13 0.03
N CYS A 104 -7.60 1.20 -1.13
CA CYS A 104 -6.19 0.84 -1.23
C CYS A 104 -5.28 1.76 -0.41
N ARG A 105 -5.52 3.08 -0.47
CA ARG A 105 -4.74 4.06 0.29
C ARG A 105 -4.96 3.92 1.79
N GLU A 106 -6.21 3.73 2.22
CA GLU A 106 -6.53 3.50 3.63
C GLU A 106 -5.81 2.28 4.18
N ARG A 107 -5.80 1.17 3.44
CA ARG A 107 -5.06 -0.04 3.86
C ARG A 107 -3.55 0.16 3.90
N LEU A 108 -2.99 0.88 2.93
CA LEU A 108 -1.56 1.20 2.92
C LEU A 108 -1.20 2.13 4.09
N ALA A 109 -2.04 3.12 4.39
CA ALA A 109 -1.86 4.00 5.54
C ALA A 109 -1.96 3.23 6.86
N LYS A 110 -2.94 2.32 6.98
CA LYS A 110 -3.07 1.44 8.15
C LYS A 110 -1.82 0.59 8.36
N ARG A 111 -1.31 -0.06 7.30
CA ARG A 111 -0.06 -0.82 7.39
C ARG A 111 1.15 0.03 7.74
N ALA A 112 1.24 1.25 7.22
CA ALA A 112 2.31 2.17 7.58
C ALA A 112 2.27 2.56 9.06
N ALA A 113 1.06 2.81 9.59
CA ALA A 113 0.86 3.07 11.01
C ALA A 113 1.20 1.84 11.88
N GLU A 114 0.68 0.65 11.51
CA GLU A 114 0.99 -0.62 12.18
C GLU A 114 2.51 -0.89 12.19
N ASN A 115 3.22 -0.59 11.11
CA ASN A 115 4.69 -0.72 11.06
C ASN A 115 5.41 0.31 11.95
N GLY A 116 4.91 1.55 12.01
CA GLY A 116 5.48 2.59 12.88
C GLY A 116 5.36 2.22 14.36
N THR A 117 4.17 1.81 14.79
CA THR A 117 3.94 1.34 16.15
C THR A 117 4.74 0.07 16.47
N ARG A 118 4.93 -0.84 15.50
CA ARG A 118 5.83 -1.99 15.66
C ARG A 118 7.25 -1.55 16.01
N ALA A 119 7.78 -0.58 15.27
CA ALA A 119 9.14 -0.08 15.47
C ALA A 119 9.31 0.52 16.87
N GLU A 120 8.35 1.31 17.35
CA GLU A 120 8.38 1.91 18.70
C GLU A 120 8.38 0.85 19.82
N ILE A 121 7.52 -0.17 19.71
CA ILE A 121 7.47 -1.28 20.69
C ILE A 121 8.79 -2.05 20.68
N VAL A 122 9.33 -2.32 19.50
CA VAL A 122 10.59 -3.06 19.33
C VAL A 122 11.76 -2.26 19.90
N GLU A 123 11.84 -0.96 19.64
CA GLU A 123 12.86 -0.07 20.21
C GLU A 123 12.83 -0.12 21.74
N THR A 124 11.64 0.01 22.33
CA THR A 124 11.43 -0.12 23.78
C THR A 124 11.92 -1.48 24.32
N LEU A 125 11.63 -2.58 23.62
CA LEU A 125 12.06 -3.92 24.03
C LEU A 125 13.58 -4.10 23.95
N VAL A 126 14.23 -3.52 22.95
CA VAL A 126 15.69 -3.57 22.79
C VAL A 126 16.38 -2.70 23.85
N GLU A 127 15.83 -1.55 24.20
CA GLU A 127 16.34 -0.72 25.30
C GLU A 127 16.27 -1.45 26.65
N LEU A 128 15.16 -2.15 26.92
CA LEU A 128 14.97 -2.91 28.16
C LEU A 128 15.78 -4.22 28.19
N LEU A 129 16.11 -4.78 27.03
CA LEU A 129 16.82 -6.05 26.87
C LEU A 129 18.01 -5.88 25.91
N PRO A 130 19.08 -5.19 26.34
CA PRO A 130 20.19 -4.81 25.45
C PRO A 130 20.96 -5.99 24.86
N GLU A 131 20.90 -7.17 25.49
CA GLU A 131 21.52 -8.41 24.98
C GLU A 131 20.58 -9.26 24.11
N ALA A 132 19.36 -8.78 23.84
CA ALA A 132 18.41 -9.51 23.02
C ALA A 132 18.80 -9.51 21.53
N SER A 133 18.53 -10.64 20.88
CA SER A 133 18.63 -10.78 19.43
C SER A 133 17.31 -10.40 18.75
N LEU A 134 17.42 -9.69 17.64
CA LEU A 134 16.29 -9.24 16.84
C LEU A 134 16.18 -10.04 15.54
N THR A 135 14.97 -10.49 15.21
CA THR A 135 14.64 -11.01 13.88
C THR A 135 13.41 -10.30 13.36
N GLU A 136 13.53 -9.63 12.21
CA GLU A 136 12.44 -8.88 11.59
C GLU A 136 12.03 -9.51 10.25
N ASN A 137 10.73 -9.57 10.01
CA ASN A 137 10.16 -9.81 8.69
C ASN A 137 8.98 -8.86 8.43
N GLU A 138 8.36 -8.95 7.25
CA GLU A 138 7.27 -8.04 6.86
C GLU A 138 6.02 -8.09 7.77
N ARG A 139 5.83 -9.17 8.52
CA ARG A 139 4.60 -9.44 9.31
C ARG A 139 4.80 -9.36 10.81
N GLU A 140 6.00 -9.64 11.29
CA GLU A 140 6.31 -9.69 12.71
C GLU A 140 7.78 -9.33 12.98
N THR A 141 8.02 -8.79 14.17
CA THR A 141 9.36 -8.65 14.74
C THR A 141 9.43 -9.50 16.00
N VAL A 142 10.46 -10.35 16.08
CA VAL A 142 10.71 -11.24 17.22
C VAL A 142 11.95 -10.76 17.95
N VAL A 143 11.78 -10.36 19.21
CA VAL A 143 12.88 -10.02 20.14
C VAL A 143 13.12 -11.21 21.05
N ARG A 144 14.29 -11.86 20.95
CA ARG A 144 14.63 -13.04 21.76
C ARG A 144 15.72 -12.73 22.76
N TRP A 145 15.50 -13.09 24.01
CA TRP A 145 16.44 -12.87 25.11
C TRP A 145 16.81 -14.19 25.79
N ARG A 146 17.95 -14.19 26.49
CA ARG A 146 18.42 -15.28 27.35
C ARG A 146 18.97 -14.68 28.63
N LEU A 147 18.69 -15.32 29.76
CA LEU A 147 19.20 -14.95 31.07
C LEU A 147 19.42 -16.22 31.89
N ASP A 148 20.67 -16.53 32.24
CA ASP A 148 21.06 -17.53 33.25
C ASP A 148 20.22 -18.83 33.28
N GLY A 149 20.00 -19.43 32.10
CA GLY A 149 19.27 -20.69 31.94
C GLY A 149 17.81 -20.55 31.52
N ALA A 150 17.22 -19.37 31.67
CA ALA A 150 15.93 -19.01 31.11
C ALA A 150 16.08 -18.35 29.73
N SER A 151 15.05 -18.45 28.91
CA SER A 151 14.98 -17.74 27.63
C SER A 151 13.56 -17.36 27.30
N GLY A 152 13.40 -16.36 26.45
CA GLY A 152 12.07 -15.97 26.01
C GLY A 152 12.07 -15.19 24.71
N SER A 153 10.86 -14.93 24.23
CA SER A 153 10.65 -14.11 23.05
C SER A 153 9.41 -13.25 23.19
N PHE A 154 9.53 -12.02 22.71
CA PHE A 154 8.41 -11.14 22.41
C PHE A 154 8.17 -11.16 20.91
N THR A 155 6.95 -11.49 20.50
CA THR A 155 6.54 -11.37 19.10
C THR A 155 5.58 -10.19 18.96
N VAL A 156 6.00 -9.21 18.15
CA VAL A 156 5.24 -8.00 17.87
C VAL A 156 4.65 -8.10 16.47
N TYR A 157 3.32 -8.08 16.38
CA TYR A 157 2.57 -8.06 15.13
C TYR A 157 1.94 -6.69 14.96
N GLY A 158 2.34 -5.96 13.91
CA GLY A 158 1.83 -4.60 13.68
C GLY A 158 1.90 -3.73 14.94
N ASP A 159 0.75 -3.25 15.41
CA ASP A 159 0.61 -2.30 16.52
C ASP A 159 0.57 -2.93 17.93
N THR A 160 0.72 -4.25 18.08
CA THR A 160 0.64 -4.92 19.39
C THR A 160 1.70 -5.99 19.59
N THR A 161 2.15 -6.17 20.84
CA THR A 161 2.84 -7.39 21.26
C THR A 161 1.79 -8.49 21.42
N SER A 162 1.74 -9.46 20.51
CA SER A 162 0.68 -10.47 20.53
C SER A 162 1.08 -11.77 21.22
N ALA A 163 2.38 -12.00 21.45
CA ALA A 163 2.83 -13.17 22.20
C ALA A 163 4.09 -12.88 23.03
N ILE A 164 4.09 -13.40 24.26
CA ILE A 164 5.25 -13.49 25.14
C ILE A 164 5.43 -14.98 25.46
N GLU A 165 6.56 -15.55 25.08
CA GLU A 165 6.92 -16.93 25.41
C GLU A 165 8.13 -16.92 26.33
N ILE A 166 8.08 -17.69 27.41
CA ILE A 166 9.17 -17.82 28.38
C ILE A 166 9.38 -19.29 28.67
N ARG A 167 10.64 -19.73 28.59
CA ARG A 167 11.08 -21.11 28.74
C ARG A 167 12.06 -21.20 29.89
N ALA A 168 11.94 -22.28 30.66
CA ALA A 168 12.77 -22.56 31.83
C ALA A 168 12.75 -21.41 32.87
N ALA A 169 11.59 -20.75 33.04
CA ALA A 169 11.42 -19.77 34.10
C ALA A 169 11.52 -20.44 35.47
N ASP A 170 12.29 -19.83 36.36
CA ASP A 170 12.27 -20.22 37.77
C ASP A 170 11.00 -19.68 38.46
N ARG A 171 10.87 -20.04 39.74
CA ARG A 171 9.72 -19.65 40.55
C ARG A 171 9.61 -18.14 40.70
N GLU A 172 10.71 -17.45 40.96
CA GLU A 172 10.72 -16.01 41.18
C GLU A 172 10.24 -15.27 39.93
N LEU A 173 10.79 -15.61 38.77
CA LEU A 173 10.41 -15.03 37.49
C LEU A 173 8.93 -15.30 37.18
N THR A 174 8.46 -16.52 37.42
CA THR A 174 7.05 -16.90 37.24
C THR A 174 6.12 -16.05 38.12
N GLU A 175 6.45 -15.88 39.41
CA GLU A 175 5.67 -15.07 40.35
C GLU A 175 5.65 -13.59 39.95
N ARG A 176 6.79 -13.04 39.50
CA ARG A 176 6.90 -11.66 39.02
C ARG A 176 6.05 -11.39 37.78
N ILE A 177 6.04 -12.32 36.82
CA ILE A 177 5.19 -12.21 35.62
C ILE A 177 3.72 -12.28 35.99
N ALA A 178 3.33 -13.26 36.83
CA ALA A 178 1.95 -13.40 37.28
C ALA A 178 1.44 -12.14 37.99
N TYR A 179 2.27 -11.56 38.86
CA TYR A 179 1.97 -10.30 39.54
C TYR A 179 1.78 -9.15 38.55
N ALA A 180 2.70 -8.99 37.58
CA ALA A 180 2.64 -7.93 36.57
C ALA A 180 1.40 -8.04 35.67
N VAL A 181 0.96 -9.26 35.34
CA VAL A 181 -0.27 -9.50 34.57
C VAL A 181 -1.51 -9.11 35.38
N GLN A 182 -1.56 -9.48 36.67
CA GLN A 182 -2.72 -9.23 37.52
C GLN A 182 -2.93 -7.74 37.85
N HIS A 183 -1.84 -6.97 37.96
CA HIS A 183 -1.89 -5.56 38.40
C HIS A 183 -1.93 -4.54 37.24
N ARG A 184 -2.07 -4.98 35.99
CA ARG A 184 -2.30 -4.11 34.82
C ARG A 184 -3.79 -3.82 34.54
N SER A 185 -4.71 -4.37 35.33
CA SER A 185 -6.17 -4.25 35.13
C SER A 185 -6.86 -3.16 35.97
N THR A 186 -6.11 -2.21 36.52
CA THR A 186 -6.62 -1.03 37.26
C THR A 186 -6.01 0.24 36.68
#